data_AF-A0A4Q3UG27-F1
#
_entry.id   AF-A0A4Q3UG27-F1
#
_cell.length_a   1.000
_cell.length_b   1.000
_cell.length_c   1.000
_cell.angle_alpha   90.00
_cell.angle_beta   90.00
_cell.angle_gamma   90.00
#
_symmetry.space_group_name_H-M   'P 1'
#
loop_
_entity.id
_entity.type
_entity.pdbx_description
1 polymer ?
#
loop_
_entity_poly.entity_id
_entity_poly.type
_entity_poly.pdbx_seq_one_letter_code
_entity_poly.pdbx_strand_id
1 'polypeptide(L)'
;MFNETSHTDRALLEQLKQGDANAFTEMYNLYHKGIYAYILDFVKVSALAEDITHEVFMKIWEVKERLTINTSFSAYLYRISHNKAIDALKTITREEKLRSEVLSPPKNIYALP
;
A
#
# COMPACT_ATOMS: atom_id res chain seq x y z
N MET A 1 16.75 -2.11 18.32
CA MET A 1 16.12 -1.53 19.53
C MET A 1 14.61 -1.52 19.28
N PHE A 2 13.87 -2.51 19.76
CA PHE A 2 12.46 -2.79 19.36
C PHE A 2 11.47 -2.91 20.54
N ASN A 3 11.87 -2.59 21.78
CA ASN A 3 11.11 -3.02 22.96
C ASN A 3 10.28 -1.94 23.68
N GLU A 4 10.35 -0.66 23.30
CA GLU A 4 9.56 0.41 23.94
C GLU A 4 8.31 0.84 23.13
N THR A 5 8.21 0.48 21.85
CA THR A 5 7.17 0.99 20.94
C THR A 5 5.77 0.38 21.18
N SER A 6 5.70 -0.83 21.75
CA SER A 6 4.45 -1.62 21.84
C SER A 6 3.36 -0.97 22.71
N HIS A 7 3.74 -0.24 23.77
CA HIS A 7 2.77 0.42 24.63
C HIS A 7 2.23 1.71 24.01
N THR A 8 3.11 2.53 23.41
CA THR A 8 2.74 3.75 22.71
C THR A 8 1.89 3.46 21.47
N ASP A 9 2.26 2.44 20.68
CA ASP A 9 1.49 2.01 19.51
C ASP A 9 0.07 1.61 19.88
N ARG A 10 -0.11 0.87 20.99
CA ARG A 10 -1.44 0.46 21.46
C ARG A 10 -2.29 1.66 21.87
N ALA A 11 -1.71 2.62 22.60
CA ALA A 11 -2.44 3.83 22.99
C ALA A 11 -2.89 4.65 21.78
N LEU A 12 -1.99 4.85 20.82
CA LEU A 12 -2.29 5.54 19.57
C LEU A 12 -3.35 4.80 18.73
N LEU A 13 -3.30 3.47 18.69
CA LEU A 13 -4.30 2.67 18.00
C LEU A 13 -5.71 2.83 18.61
N GLU A 14 -5.81 2.84 19.93
CA GLU A 14 -7.11 3.00 20.60
C GLU A 14 -7.68 4.41 20.38
N GLN A 15 -6.84 5.45 20.41
CA GLN A 15 -7.26 6.81 20.08
C GLN A 15 -7.66 6.94 18.61
N LEU A 16 -6.89 6.33 17.69
CA LEU A 16 -7.20 6.30 16.28
C LEU A 16 -8.56 5.63 16.01
N LYS A 17 -8.87 4.51 16.68
CA LYS A 17 -10.17 3.84 16.57
C LYS A 17 -11.34 4.72 17.00
N GLN A 18 -11.11 5.65 17.92
CA GLN A 18 -12.12 6.63 18.37
C GLN A 18 -12.25 7.83 17.41
N GLY A 19 -11.46 7.87 16.33
CA GLY A 19 -11.48 8.94 15.34
C GLY A 19 -10.56 10.11 15.64
N ASP A 20 -9.61 9.98 16.56
CA ASP A 20 -8.65 11.04 16.88
C ASP A 20 -7.67 11.27 15.71
N ALA A 21 -7.78 12.45 15.10
CA ALA A 21 -6.91 12.87 13.99
C ALA A 21 -5.46 13.13 14.42
N ASN A 22 -5.22 13.49 15.68
CA ASN A 22 -3.86 13.67 16.20
C ASN A 22 -3.15 12.33 16.33
N ALA A 23 -3.85 11.31 16.83
CA ALA A 23 -3.32 9.94 16.89
C ALA A 23 -2.97 9.41 15.50
N PHE A 24 -3.82 9.68 14.50
CA PHE A 24 -3.50 9.36 13.10
C PHE A 24 -2.24 10.08 12.61
N THR A 25 -2.12 11.38 12.89
CA THR A 25 -0.98 12.20 12.48
C THR A 25 0.33 11.68 13.11
N GLU A 26 0.29 11.32 14.39
CA GLU A 26 1.45 10.75 15.09
C GLU A 26 1.85 9.41 14.49
N MET A 27 0.88 8.52 14.24
CA MET A 27 1.13 7.25 13.54
C MET A 27 1.69 7.46 12.14
N TYR A 28 1.14 8.40 11.38
CA TYR A 28 1.65 8.73 10.05
C TYR A 28 3.12 9.16 10.14
N ASN A 29 3.45 10.08 11.03
CA ASN A 29 4.82 10.57 11.20
C ASN A 29 5.81 9.46 11.61
N LEU A 30 5.38 8.52 12.46
CA LEU A 30 6.18 7.38 12.90
C LEU A 30 6.49 6.40 11.76
N TYR A 31 5.50 6.11 10.92
CA TYR A 31 5.58 4.99 9.98
C TYR A 31 5.79 5.39 8.51
N HIS A 32 5.37 6.60 8.12
CA HIS A 32 5.35 7.05 6.72
C HIS A 32 6.68 6.82 5.99
N LYS A 33 7.79 7.31 6.56
CA LYS A 33 9.11 7.22 5.92
C LYS A 33 9.56 5.77 5.70
N GLY A 34 9.31 4.90 6.67
CA GLY A 34 9.68 3.48 6.58
C GLY A 34 8.84 2.74 5.55
N ILE A 35 7.54 3.00 5.53
CA ILE A 35 6.61 2.40 4.56
C ILE A 35 6.90 2.90 3.14
N TYR A 36 7.11 4.20 2.95
CA TYR A 36 7.51 4.76 1.67
C TYR A 36 8.80 4.13 1.15
N ALA A 37 9.85 4.08 1.98
CA ALA A 37 11.13 3.50 1.58
C ALA A 37 10.98 2.02 1.19
N TYR A 38 10.21 1.25 1.95
CA TYR A 38 9.92 -0.15 1.66
C TYR A 38 9.18 -0.34 0.33
N ILE A 39 8.14 0.46 0.07
CA ILE A 39 7.39 0.40 -1.18
C ILE A 39 8.28 0.84 -2.35
N LEU A 40 9.05 1.91 -2.18
CA LEU A 40 9.99 2.40 -3.19
C LEU A 40 11.00 1.32 -3.56
N ASP A 41 11.51 0.58 -2.57
CA ASP A 41 12.40 -0.56 -2.81
C ASP A 41 11.72 -1.69 -3.58
N PHE A 42 10.40 -1.78 -3.55
CA PHE A 42 9.65 -2.80 -4.26
C PHE A 42 9.27 -2.38 -5.69
N VAL A 43 8.71 -1.18 -5.84
CA VAL A 43 8.17 -0.70 -7.13
C VAL A 43 9.16 0.11 -7.95
N LYS A 44 10.25 0.58 -7.34
CA LYS A 44 11.36 1.34 -7.98
C LYS A 44 10.95 2.62 -8.72
N VAL A 45 9.75 3.13 -8.47
CA VAL A 45 9.20 4.35 -9.06
C VAL A 45 8.68 5.25 -7.95
N SER A 46 9.26 6.45 -7.81
CA SER A 46 8.95 7.36 -6.69
C SER A 46 7.49 7.77 -6.62
N ALA A 47 6.90 8.21 -7.74
CA ALA A 47 5.50 8.65 -7.79
C ALA A 47 4.55 7.51 -7.38
N LEU A 48 4.78 6.31 -7.90
CA LEU A 48 3.98 5.13 -7.55
C LEU A 48 4.13 4.75 -6.08
N ALA A 49 5.35 4.86 -5.53
CA ALA A 49 5.59 4.59 -4.12
C ALA A 49 4.87 5.60 -3.21
N GLU A 50 4.84 6.88 -3.58
CA GLU A 50 4.11 7.93 -2.87
C GLU A 50 2.59 7.67 -2.90
N ASP A 51 2.04 7.37 -4.07
CA ASP A 51 0.61 7.06 -4.24
C ASP A 51 0.20 5.84 -3.40
N ILE A 52 0.95 4.74 -3.48
CA ILE A 52 0.67 3.54 -2.68
C ILE A 52 0.77 3.83 -1.18
N THR A 53 1.78 4.60 -0.77
CA THR A 53 1.94 4.98 0.64
C THR A 53 0.72 5.76 1.10
N HIS A 54 0.27 6.73 0.33
CA HIS A 54 -0.92 7.51 0.62
C HIS A 54 -2.17 6.63 0.71
N GLU A 55 -2.39 5.72 -0.25
CA GLU A 55 -3.51 4.77 -0.22
C GLU A 55 -3.50 3.90 1.04
N VAL A 56 -2.33 3.44 1.48
CA VAL A 56 -2.18 2.63 2.70
C VAL A 56 -2.68 3.39 3.92
N PHE A 57 -2.24 4.63 4.12
CA PHE A 57 -2.64 5.44 5.27
C PHE A 57 -4.10 5.90 5.18
N MET A 58 -4.59 6.25 3.98
CA MET A 58 -6.01 6.55 3.78
C MET A 58 -6.89 5.35 4.08
N LYS A 59 -6.45 4.14 3.72
CA LYS A 59 -7.20 2.93 4.04
C LYS A 59 -7.32 2.74 5.55
N ILE A 60 -6.24 2.97 6.29
CA ILE A 60 -6.22 2.88 7.75
C ILE A 60 -7.21 3.89 8.35
N TRP A 61 -7.20 5.13 7.89
CA TRP A 61 -8.13 6.16 8.35
C TRP A 61 -9.60 5.81 8.06
N GLU A 62 -9.87 5.26 6.88
CA GLU A 62 -11.21 4.83 6.45
C GLU A 62 -11.72 3.65 7.30
N VAL A 63 -10.83 2.73 7.70
CA VAL A 63 -11.20 1.50 8.41
C VAL A 63 -10.90 1.53 9.91
N LYS A 64 -10.49 2.68 10.45
CA LYS A 64 -9.96 2.82 11.80
C LYS A 64 -10.81 2.19 12.90
N GLU A 65 -12.12 2.45 12.88
CA GLU A 65 -13.07 1.96 13.89
C GLU A 65 -13.18 0.43 13.95
N ARG A 66 -12.90 -0.25 12.83
CA ARG A 66 -13.00 -1.72 12.70
C ARG A 66 -11.64 -2.41 12.61
N LEU A 67 -10.55 -1.70 12.90
CA LEU A 67 -9.20 -2.28 12.88
C LEU A 67 -9.03 -3.31 14.00
N THR A 68 -9.00 -4.58 13.62
CA THR A 68 -8.58 -5.68 14.50
C THR A 68 -7.16 -6.08 14.15
N ILE A 69 -6.20 -5.70 15.00
CA ILE A 69 -4.78 -6.00 14.83
C ILE A 69 -4.37 -7.02 15.89
N ASN A 70 -4.21 -8.27 15.48
CA ASN A 70 -3.74 -9.37 16.35
C ASN A 70 -2.20 -9.50 16.37
N THR A 71 -1.49 -8.64 15.64
CA THR A 71 -0.03 -8.57 15.52
C THR A 71 0.47 -7.20 16.04
N SER A 72 1.69 -6.77 15.69
CA SER A 72 2.06 -5.36 15.82
C SER A 72 1.43 -4.52 14.70
N PHE A 73 1.22 -3.23 14.96
CA PHE A 73 0.74 -2.28 13.93
C PHE A 73 1.72 -2.17 12.77
N SER A 74 3.02 -2.12 13.07
CA SER A 74 4.09 -2.16 12.07
C SER A 74 3.96 -3.38 11.14
N ALA A 75 3.82 -4.59 11.69
CA ALA A 75 3.66 -5.80 10.86
C ALA A 75 2.40 -5.73 9.98
N TYR A 76 1.31 -5.17 10.52
CA TYR A 76 0.08 -4.93 9.76
C TYR A 76 0.32 -3.97 8.59
N LEU A 77 0.99 -2.83 8.83
CA LEU A 77 1.35 -1.82 7.83
C LEU A 77 2.19 -2.40 6.69
N TYR A 78 3.27 -3.10 7.02
CA TYR A 78 4.14 -3.71 5.99
C TYR A 78 3.38 -4.73 5.14
N ARG A 79 2.49 -5.53 5.76
CA ARG A 79 1.66 -6.49 5.02
C ARG A 79 0.73 -5.82 4.03
N ILE A 80 -0.01 -4.79 4.44
CA ILE A 80 -0.94 -4.10 3.53
C ILE A 80 -0.18 -3.32 2.43
N SER A 81 0.98 -2.75 2.77
CA SER A 81 1.85 -2.04 1.83
C SER A 81 2.41 -2.97 0.76
N HIS A 82 2.89 -4.15 1.17
CA HIS A 82 3.36 -5.19 0.25
C HIS A 82 2.26 -5.63 -0.71
N ASN A 83 1.06 -5.93 -0.19
CA ASN A 83 -0.06 -6.35 -1.03
C ASN A 83 -0.43 -5.28 -2.06
N LYS A 84 -0.51 -4.02 -1.65
CA LYS A 84 -0.78 -2.90 -2.55
C LYS A 84 0.30 -2.72 -3.62
N ALA A 85 1.58 -2.86 -3.24
CA ALA A 85 2.68 -2.79 -4.20
C ALA A 85 2.63 -3.93 -5.22
N ILE A 86 2.34 -5.16 -4.80
CA ILE A 86 2.12 -6.30 -5.68
C ILE A 86 0.96 -6.05 -6.64
N ASP A 87 -0.17 -5.54 -6.14
CA ASP A 87 -1.36 -5.30 -6.95
C ASP A 87 -1.13 -4.18 -7.98
N ALA A 88 -0.36 -3.15 -7.63
CA ALA A 88 0.07 -2.12 -8.57
C ALA A 88 0.94 -2.69 -9.70
N LEU A 89 1.96 -3.51 -9.37
CA LEU A 89 2.81 -4.14 -10.39
C LEU A 89 2.04 -5.10 -11.31
N LYS A 90 1.08 -5.85 -10.76
CA LYS A 90 0.19 -6.71 -11.56
C LYS A 90 -0.67 -5.90 -12.53
N THR A 91 -1.19 -4.77 -12.07
CA THR A 91 -2.00 -3.86 -12.90
C THR A 91 -1.18 -3.34 -14.07
N ILE A 92 0.02 -2.82 -13.81
CA ILE A 92 0.94 -2.33 -14.85
C ILE A 92 1.26 -3.43 -15.87
N THR A 93 1.59 -4.63 -15.40
CA THR A 93 1.90 -5.78 -16.28
C THR A 93 0.70 -6.15 -17.17
N ARG A 94 -0.51 -6.12 -16.61
CA ARG A 94 -1.74 -6.42 -17.35
C ARG A 94 -2.03 -5.33 -18.39
N GLU A 95 -1.87 -4.06 -18.04
CA GLU A 95 -2.06 -2.93 -18.95
C GLU A 95 -1.07 -2.97 -20.11
N GLU A 96 0.21 -3.28 -19.85
CA GLU A 96 1.21 -3.41 -20.91
C GLU A 96 0.88 -4.58 -21.85
N LYS A 97 0.39 -5.70 -21.32
CA LYS A 97 -0.09 -6.83 -22.13
C LYS A 97 -1.28 -6.42 -23.01
N LEU A 98 -2.30 -5.79 -22.42
CA LEU A 98 -3.47 -5.31 -23.17
C LEU A 98 -3.08 -4.31 -24.25
N ARG A 99 -2.19 -3.37 -23.93
CA ARG A 99 -1.65 -2.39 -24.87
C ARG A 99 -0.94 -3.07 -26.03
N SER A 100 -0.12 -4.11 -25.76
CA SER A 100 0.54 -4.88 -26.82
C SER A 100 -0.45 -5.62 -27.72
N GLU A 101 -1.55 -6.16 -27.17
CA GLU A 101 -2.59 -6.86 -27.93
C GLU A 101 -3.39 -5.90 -28.83
N VAL A 102 -3.74 -4.71 -28.33
CA VAL A 102 -4.46 -3.68 -29.10
C VAL A 102 -3.61 -3.10 -30.23
N LEU A 103 -2.31 -2.90 -30.00
CA LEU A 103 -1.39 -2.34 -31.00
C LEU A 103 -0.88 -3.38 -32.01
N SER A 104 -1.07 -4.68 -31.74
CA SER A 104 -0.70 -5.72 -32.69
C SER A 104 -1.64 -5.70 -33.90
N PRO A 105 -1.13 -5.72 -35.15
CA PRO A 105 -1.99 -5.87 -36.31
C PRO A 105 -2.79 -7.17 -36.18
N PRO A 106 -4.06 -7.19 -36.61
CA PRO A 106 -4.87 -8.40 -36.55
C PRO A 106 -4.10 -9.52 -37.25
N LYS A 107 -3.98 -10.69 -36.59
CA LYS A 107 -3.46 -11.90 -37.25
C LYS A 107 -4.22 -12.05 -38.54
N ASN A 108 -3.52 -12.02 -39.66
CA ASN A 108 -4.09 -12.03 -41.00
C ASN A 108 -5.04 -13.24 -41.15
N ILE A 109 -6.34 -13.01 -41.00
CA ILE A 109 -7.41 -14.00 -41.20
C ILE A 109 -7.74 -14.19 -42.69
N TYR A 110 -6.99 -13.55 -43.59
CA TYR A 110 -7.17 -13.61 -45.05
C TYR A 110 -6.01 -14.27 -45.78
N ALA A 111 -5.18 -15.08 -45.11
CA ALA A 111 -4.36 -16.07 -45.83
C ALA A 111 -5.29 -17.17 -46.36
N LEU A 112 -6.04 -16.85 -47.42
CA LEU A 112 -6.74 -17.83 -48.23
C LEU A 112 -5.71 -18.60 -49.08
N PRO A 113 -5.84 -19.93 -49.21
CA PRO A 113 -4.95 -20.76 -50.01
C PRO A 113 -4.99 -20.43 -51.50
#